data_AF-A0A536E0K8-F1
#
_entry.id   AF-A0A536E0K8-F1
#
_cell.length_a   1.000
_cell.length_b   1.000
_cell.length_c   1.000
_cell.angle_alpha   90.00
_cell.angle_beta   90.00
_cell.angle_gamma   90.00
#
_symmetry.space_group_name_H-M   'P 1'
#
loop_
_entity.id
_entity.type
_entity.pdbx_description
1 polymer ?
#
loop_
_entity_poly.entity_id
_entity_poly.type
_entity_poly.pdbx_seq_one_letter_code
_entity_poly.pdbx_strand_id
1 'polypeptide(L)'
;MLFATWGRLGYLRFGAPGTRGFFGGLHRPFEASVSRLTFVLMLLVSVSFDGLLATPAWKTFVSQLPESVHPGMPAYTLLLLVVFVALVGVIWGLFAGFAAAVRSVGHLDEPLINVVAGLLPSLVPIAFGYLLAHNFDYLAINGQLLIHQASDPFGNGLNILGTVNYEPNRNLIPTAVVWYFEIVLIIGVHIAAVVLAHGYLGRVARTESQGRRAEWPWIAAMVGYTMTSLWLLAQPIVQEGIRG
;
A
#
# COMPACT_ATOMS: atom_id res chain seq x y z
N MET A 1 -10.68 -13.16 -7.62
CA MET A 1 -9.28 -12.66 -7.61
C MET A 1 -9.06 -11.67 -6.47
N LEU A 2 -9.71 -10.50 -6.48
CA LEU A 2 -9.61 -9.47 -5.43
C LEU A 2 -9.86 -10.04 -4.01
N PHE A 3 -11.01 -10.67 -3.77
CA PHE A 3 -11.32 -11.34 -2.50
C PHE A 3 -10.35 -12.46 -2.12
N ALA A 4 -9.71 -13.12 -3.10
CA ALA A 4 -8.72 -14.16 -2.84
C ALA A 4 -7.36 -13.56 -2.45
N THR A 5 -6.98 -12.39 -2.99
CA THR A 5 -5.78 -11.64 -2.61
C THR A 5 -5.95 -11.04 -1.21
N TRP A 6 -7.10 -10.40 -0.94
CA TRP A 6 -7.44 -9.88 0.39
C TRP A 6 -7.70 -10.99 1.42
N GLY A 7 -8.27 -12.12 1.01
CA GLY A 7 -8.42 -13.31 1.84
C GLY A 7 -7.11 -14.06 2.15
N ARG A 8 -5.96 -13.62 1.61
CA ARG A 8 -4.63 -14.05 2.06
C ARG A 8 -4.08 -13.17 3.20
N LEU A 9 -4.62 -11.95 3.38
CA LEU A 9 -4.32 -11.03 4.49
C LEU A 9 -5.14 -11.36 5.73
N GLY A 10 -6.45 -11.59 5.56
CA GLY A 10 -7.41 -11.74 6.66
C GLY A 10 -7.52 -13.14 7.27
N TYR A 11 -8.01 -13.19 8.52
CA TYR A 11 -8.30 -14.44 9.25
C TYR A 11 -9.38 -15.30 8.55
N LEU A 12 -10.38 -14.65 7.97
CA LEU A 12 -11.45 -15.29 7.19
C LEU A 12 -11.01 -15.40 5.73
N ARG A 13 -10.58 -16.60 5.33
CA ARG A 13 -10.02 -16.88 4.01
C ARG A 13 -11.12 -17.36 3.08
N PHE A 14 -11.60 -16.49 2.19
CA PHE A 14 -12.55 -16.82 1.11
C PHE A 14 -11.93 -17.76 0.04
N GLY A 15 -11.51 -18.97 0.43
CA GLY A 15 -10.95 -20.00 -0.46
C GLY A 15 -9.47 -19.85 -0.83
N ALA A 16 -8.69 -19.03 -0.13
CA ALA A 16 -7.28 -18.77 -0.46
C ALA A 16 -6.31 -19.80 0.17
N PRO A 17 -5.26 -20.27 -0.56
CA PRO A 17 -4.30 -21.30 -0.08
C PRO A 17 -3.28 -20.78 0.95
N GLY A 18 -2.98 -21.53 2.02
CA GLY A 18 -1.95 -21.24 3.04
C GLY A 18 -2.36 -21.65 4.47
N THR A 19 -1.64 -21.20 5.50
CA THR A 19 -1.93 -21.49 6.92
C THR A 19 -2.98 -20.53 7.52
N ARG A 20 -3.61 -20.91 8.65
CA ARG A 20 -4.56 -20.05 9.39
C ARG A 20 -3.80 -18.96 10.16
N GLY A 21 -4.25 -17.69 10.07
CA GLY A 21 -3.66 -16.53 10.75
C GLY A 21 -3.57 -15.29 9.84
N PHE A 22 -3.39 -14.10 10.43
CA PHE A 22 -3.06 -12.88 9.67
C PHE A 22 -1.78 -13.12 8.84
N PHE A 23 -1.78 -12.72 7.56
CA PHE A 23 -0.68 -12.94 6.60
C PHE A 23 -0.36 -14.41 6.23
N GLY A 24 -1.01 -15.42 6.82
CA GLY A 24 -0.70 -16.85 6.60
C GLY A 24 -0.90 -17.35 5.16
N GLY A 25 -1.54 -16.54 4.30
CA GLY A 25 -1.71 -16.80 2.87
C GLY A 25 -0.63 -16.27 1.95
N LEU A 26 0.17 -15.32 2.42
CA LEU A 26 1.19 -14.66 1.61
C LEU A 26 2.48 -15.47 1.52
N HIS A 27 2.60 -16.53 2.32
CA HIS A 27 3.72 -17.48 2.21
C HIS A 27 3.68 -18.31 0.92
N ARG A 28 2.57 -18.36 0.19
CA ARG A 28 2.49 -19.06 -1.11
C ARG A 28 2.73 -18.05 -2.24
N PRO A 29 3.63 -18.34 -3.20
CA PRO A 29 3.80 -17.48 -4.37
C PRO A 29 2.48 -17.35 -5.14
N PHE A 30 2.34 -16.26 -5.89
CA PHE A 30 1.25 -16.16 -6.86
C PHE A 30 1.54 -17.06 -8.07
N GLU A 31 0.50 -17.42 -8.82
CA GLU A 31 0.72 -18.05 -10.13
C GLU A 31 1.47 -17.06 -11.03
N ALA A 32 2.53 -17.54 -11.70
CA ALA A 32 3.43 -16.77 -12.56
C ALA A 32 2.78 -16.40 -13.90
N SER A 33 1.63 -15.74 -13.84
CA SER A 33 0.89 -15.22 -14.99
C SER A 33 0.95 -13.70 -14.98
N VAL A 34 1.38 -13.10 -16.10
CA VAL A 34 1.52 -11.65 -16.23
C VAL A 34 0.25 -10.91 -15.82
N SER A 35 -0.93 -11.42 -16.19
CA SER A 35 -2.20 -10.78 -15.82
C SER A 35 -2.44 -10.74 -14.31
N ARG A 36 -2.17 -11.83 -13.58
CA ARG A 36 -2.28 -11.88 -12.11
C ARG A 36 -1.26 -10.98 -11.44
N LEU A 37 -0.02 -10.99 -11.92
CA LEU A 37 1.05 -10.19 -11.33
C LEU A 37 0.77 -8.70 -11.53
N THR A 38 0.38 -8.30 -12.75
CA THR A 38 -0.07 -6.94 -13.04
C THR A 38 -1.24 -6.55 -12.15
N PHE A 39 -2.24 -7.41 -11.99
CA PHE A 39 -3.39 -7.12 -11.13
C PHE A 39 -3.00 -6.85 -9.67
N VAL A 40 -2.07 -7.61 -9.10
CA VAL A 40 -1.59 -7.35 -7.73
C VAL A 40 -0.69 -6.10 -7.69
N LEU A 41 0.15 -5.89 -8.71
CA LEU A 41 0.95 -4.67 -8.84
C LEU A 41 0.08 -3.41 -9.00
N MET A 42 -1.14 -3.52 -9.56
CA MET A 42 -2.08 -2.40 -9.61
C MET A 42 -2.42 -1.84 -8.23
N LEU A 43 -2.34 -2.65 -7.16
CA LEU A 43 -2.46 -2.13 -5.80
C LEU A 43 -1.35 -1.10 -5.53
N LEU A 44 -0.09 -1.44 -5.84
CA LEU A 44 1.04 -0.53 -5.67
C LEU A 44 1.01 0.64 -6.65
N VAL A 45 0.50 0.45 -7.87
CA VAL A 45 0.26 1.53 -8.83
C VAL A 45 -0.76 2.52 -8.29
N SER A 46 -1.88 2.03 -7.74
CA SER A 46 -2.90 2.91 -7.14
C SER A 46 -2.32 3.74 -6.00
N VAL A 47 -1.55 3.11 -5.10
CA VAL A 47 -0.89 3.81 -3.99
C VAL A 47 0.11 4.86 -4.49
N SER A 48 0.97 4.47 -5.42
CA SER A 48 1.98 5.37 -5.98
C SER A 48 1.37 6.51 -6.79
N PHE A 49 0.26 6.25 -7.49
CA PHE A 49 -0.46 7.24 -8.26
C PHE A 49 -1.08 8.29 -7.35
N ASP A 50 -1.80 7.85 -6.31
CA ASP A 50 -2.38 8.76 -5.33
C ASP A 50 -1.30 9.59 -4.62
N GLY A 51 -0.20 8.95 -4.22
CA GLY A 51 0.97 9.62 -3.67
C GLY A 51 1.58 10.66 -4.62
N LEU A 52 1.70 10.35 -5.92
CA LEU A 52 2.17 11.28 -6.94
C LEU A 52 1.26 12.51 -7.04
N LEU A 53 -0.05 12.31 -7.12
CA LEU A 53 -1.03 13.39 -7.24
C LEU A 53 -1.05 14.30 -5.99
N ALA A 54 -0.77 13.73 -4.82
CA ALA A 54 -0.70 14.48 -3.56
C ALA A 54 0.55 15.39 -3.45
N THR A 55 1.62 15.10 -4.21
CA THR A 55 2.88 15.85 -4.09
C THR A 55 2.76 17.33 -4.50
N PRO A 56 3.54 18.24 -3.86
CA PRO A 56 3.60 19.63 -4.28
C PRO A 56 4.07 19.79 -5.73
N ALA A 57 5.01 18.95 -6.16
CA ALA A 57 5.55 18.96 -7.53
C ALA A 57 4.45 18.73 -8.58
N TRP A 58 3.54 17.80 -8.33
CA TRP A 58 2.39 17.56 -9.21
C TRP A 58 1.44 18.76 -9.25
N LYS A 59 1.11 19.35 -8.09
CA LYS A 59 0.25 20.54 -8.01
C LYS A 59 0.84 21.71 -8.78
N THR A 60 2.15 21.95 -8.67
CA THR A 60 2.87 22.96 -9.45
C THR A 60 2.83 22.65 -10.95
N PHE A 61 3.07 21.41 -11.35
CA PHE A 61 2.98 20.99 -12.76
C PHE A 61 1.59 21.27 -13.34
N VAL A 62 0.52 20.87 -12.65
CA VAL A 62 -0.86 21.11 -13.10
C VAL A 62 -1.16 22.61 -13.19
N SER A 63 -0.66 23.43 -12.25
CA SER A 63 -0.86 24.89 -12.28
C SER A 63 -0.24 25.61 -13.49
N GLN A 64 0.75 24.99 -14.13
CA GLN A 64 1.42 25.53 -15.32
C GLN A 64 0.77 25.07 -16.62
N LEU A 65 -0.20 24.15 -16.56
CA LEU A 65 -0.91 23.66 -17.74
C LEU A 65 -1.96 24.67 -18.21
N PRO A 66 -2.32 24.65 -19.52
CA PRO A 66 -3.44 25.42 -20.03
C PRO A 66 -4.74 25.10 -19.29
N GLU A 67 -5.65 26.08 -19.16
CA GLU A 67 -6.95 25.90 -18.48
C GLU A 67 -7.78 24.73 -19.05
N SER A 68 -7.61 24.42 -20.34
CA SER A 68 -8.27 23.28 -20.99
C SER A 68 -7.85 21.91 -20.43
N VAL A 69 -6.76 21.85 -19.65
CA VAL A 69 -6.19 20.65 -19.03
C VAL A 69 -6.24 20.76 -17.49
N HIS A 70 -7.11 21.59 -16.94
CA HIS A 70 -7.31 21.70 -15.49
C HIS A 70 -8.31 20.67 -14.95
N PRO A 71 -8.33 20.41 -13.63
CA PRO A 71 -9.29 19.51 -13.01
C PRO A 71 -10.74 19.82 -13.39
N GLY A 72 -11.47 18.80 -13.85
CA GLY A 72 -12.84 18.94 -14.36
C GLY A 72 -12.94 18.94 -15.89
N MET A 73 -11.82 19.13 -16.60
CA MET A 73 -11.80 19.09 -18.06
C MET A 73 -11.50 17.68 -18.61
N PRO A 74 -12.09 17.28 -19.77
CA PRO A 74 -11.82 15.96 -20.36
C PRO A 74 -10.34 15.69 -20.66
N ALA A 75 -9.59 16.73 -21.05
CA ALA A 75 -8.16 16.61 -21.34
C ALA A 75 -7.34 16.28 -20.07
N TYR A 76 -7.79 16.74 -18.89
CA TYR A 76 -7.16 16.38 -17.63
C TYR A 76 -7.36 14.90 -17.30
N THR A 77 -8.56 14.36 -17.54
CA THR A 77 -8.82 12.92 -17.38
C THR A 77 -7.94 12.08 -18.31
N LEU A 78 -7.74 12.53 -19.56
CA LEU A 78 -6.83 11.85 -20.49
C LEU A 78 -5.38 11.91 -20.01
N LEU A 79 -4.93 13.07 -19.50
CA LEU A 79 -3.60 13.21 -18.91
C LEU A 79 -3.41 12.23 -17.73
N LEU A 80 -4.37 12.18 -16.81
CA LEU A 80 -4.32 11.24 -15.67
C LEU A 80 -4.28 9.79 -16.13
N LEU A 81 -5.04 9.41 -17.16
CA LEU A 81 -5.01 8.06 -17.73
C LEU A 81 -3.62 7.74 -18.31
N VAL A 82 -3.03 8.65 -19.08
CA VAL A 82 -1.68 8.47 -19.65
C VAL A 82 -0.65 8.31 -18.55
N VAL A 83 -0.69 9.17 -17.52
CA VAL A 83 0.23 9.08 -16.37
C VAL A 83 0.02 7.78 -15.60
N PHE A 84 -1.22 7.35 -15.39
CA PHE A 84 -1.52 6.09 -14.73
C PHE A 84 -0.96 4.89 -15.50
N VAL A 85 -1.18 4.81 -16.81
CA VAL A 85 -0.65 3.74 -17.67
C VAL A 85 0.89 3.76 -17.70
N ALA A 86 1.50 4.95 -17.80
CA ALA A 86 2.95 5.09 -17.72
C ALA A 86 3.48 4.57 -16.38
N LEU A 87 2.80 4.88 -15.27
CA LEU A 87 3.17 4.43 -13.93
C LEU A 87 3.07 2.91 -13.78
N VAL A 88 2.09 2.26 -14.42
CA VAL A 88 2.04 0.78 -14.48
C VAL A 88 3.34 0.24 -15.06
N GLY A 89 3.80 0.77 -16.19
CA GLY A 89 5.04 0.36 -16.84
C GLY A 89 6.27 0.61 -15.97
N VAL A 90 6.36 1.79 -15.34
CA VAL A 90 7.46 2.16 -14.43
C VAL A 90 7.53 1.22 -13.24
N ILE A 91 6.41 0.95 -12.57
CA ILE A 91 6.39 0.05 -11.40
C ILE A 91 6.71 -1.38 -11.79
N TRP A 92 6.20 -1.85 -12.94
CA TRP A 92 6.57 -3.16 -13.46
C TRP A 92 8.08 -3.25 -13.72
N GLY A 93 8.66 -2.24 -14.36
CA GLY A 93 10.08 -2.15 -14.66
C GLY A 93 10.95 -2.12 -13.40
N LEU A 94 10.59 -1.30 -12.42
CA LEU A 94 11.28 -1.21 -11.13
C LEU A 94 11.20 -2.54 -10.37
N PHE A 95 10.01 -3.13 -10.27
CA PHE A 95 9.82 -4.39 -9.55
C PHE A 95 10.54 -5.54 -10.22
N ALA A 96 10.45 -5.66 -11.55
CA ALA A 96 11.20 -6.66 -12.32
C ALA A 96 12.72 -6.42 -12.23
N GLY A 97 13.16 -5.17 -12.18
CA GLY A 97 14.56 -4.79 -11.97
C GLY A 97 15.10 -5.25 -10.62
N PHE A 98 14.35 -5.00 -9.54
CA PHE A 98 14.71 -5.51 -8.21
C PHE A 98 14.66 -7.04 -8.14
N ALA A 99 13.65 -7.69 -8.74
CA ALA A 99 13.59 -9.14 -8.82
C ALA A 99 14.76 -9.72 -9.62
N ALA A 100 15.21 -9.03 -10.68
CA ALA A 100 16.39 -9.42 -11.45
C ALA A 100 17.68 -9.26 -10.63
N ALA A 101 17.80 -8.20 -9.81
CA ALA A 101 18.92 -8.02 -8.90
C ALA A 101 18.95 -9.11 -7.81
N VAL A 102 17.80 -9.44 -7.21
CA VAL A 102 17.66 -10.56 -6.26
C VAL A 102 18.11 -11.87 -6.90
N ARG A 103 17.66 -12.14 -8.13
CA ARG A 103 18.02 -13.34 -8.89
C ARG A 103 19.52 -13.39 -9.20
N SER A 104 20.10 -12.28 -9.67
CA SER A 104 21.50 -12.23 -10.10
C SER A 104 22.47 -12.33 -8.92
N VAL A 105 22.24 -11.55 -7.86
CA VAL A 105 23.10 -11.57 -6.66
C VAL A 105 22.93 -12.88 -5.91
N GLY A 106 21.70 -13.37 -5.80
CA GLY A 106 21.37 -14.66 -5.19
C GLY A 106 21.80 -15.89 -5.98
N HIS A 107 22.15 -15.75 -7.26
CA HIS A 107 22.42 -16.86 -8.18
C HIS A 107 21.29 -17.89 -8.18
N LEU A 108 20.05 -17.41 -8.24
CA LEU A 108 18.85 -18.27 -8.19
C LEU A 108 18.61 -18.92 -9.55
N ASP A 109 18.37 -20.24 -9.55
CA ASP A 109 18.09 -21.03 -10.77
C ASP A 109 16.65 -20.87 -11.30
N GLU A 110 15.86 -20.00 -10.67
CA GLU A 110 14.48 -19.73 -11.06
C GLU A 110 14.39 -18.71 -12.22
N PRO A 111 13.40 -18.84 -13.13
CA PRO A 111 13.12 -17.81 -14.12
C PRO A 111 12.63 -16.53 -13.43
N LEU A 112 12.95 -15.37 -14.02
CA LEU A 112 12.64 -14.05 -13.43
C LEU A 112 11.15 -13.91 -13.05
N ILE A 113 10.24 -14.43 -13.88
CA ILE A 113 8.81 -14.35 -13.64
C ILE A 113 8.39 -15.09 -12.36
N ASN A 114 9.07 -16.17 -11.99
CA ASN A 114 8.82 -16.89 -10.73
C ASN A 114 9.36 -16.11 -9.53
N VAL A 115 10.50 -15.43 -9.68
CA VAL A 115 11.06 -14.55 -8.65
C VAL A 115 10.13 -13.37 -8.40
N VAL A 116 9.63 -12.74 -9.46
CA VAL A 116 8.57 -11.71 -9.38
C VAL A 116 7.35 -12.25 -8.66
N ALA A 117 6.82 -13.41 -9.08
CA ALA A 117 5.63 -14.01 -8.50
C ALA A 117 5.78 -14.42 -7.02
N GLY A 118 7.01 -14.74 -6.60
CA GLY A 118 7.35 -15.09 -5.23
C GLY A 118 7.61 -13.91 -4.31
N LEU A 119 8.16 -12.80 -4.84
CA LEU A 119 8.36 -11.57 -4.09
C LEU A 119 7.07 -10.76 -3.98
N LEU A 120 6.18 -10.80 -4.97
CA LEU A 120 4.98 -9.96 -5.03
C LEU A 120 4.04 -10.04 -3.79
N PRO A 121 3.84 -11.18 -3.11
CA PRO A 121 3.09 -11.24 -1.86
C PRO A 121 3.62 -10.32 -0.75
N SER A 122 4.92 -10.01 -0.74
CA SER A 122 5.50 -9.09 0.24
C SER A 122 5.05 -7.63 0.07
N LEU A 123 4.53 -7.25 -1.11
CA LEU A 123 4.00 -5.90 -1.33
C LEU A 123 2.56 -5.73 -0.82
N VAL A 124 1.86 -6.83 -0.57
CA VAL A 124 0.44 -6.78 -0.15
C VAL A 124 0.26 -6.09 1.21
N PRO A 125 1.08 -6.35 2.25
CA PRO A 125 1.03 -5.59 3.50
C PRO A 125 1.23 -4.09 3.31
N ILE A 126 2.10 -3.68 2.38
CA ILE A 126 2.38 -2.26 2.10
C ILE A 126 1.13 -1.58 1.55
N ALA A 127 0.48 -2.19 0.55
CA ALA A 127 -0.76 -1.67 0.00
C ALA A 127 -1.87 -1.59 1.06
N PHE A 128 -1.93 -2.57 1.96
CA PHE A 128 -2.86 -2.55 3.09
C PHE A 128 -2.56 -1.43 4.09
N GLY A 129 -1.29 -1.24 4.45
CA GLY A 129 -0.85 -0.17 5.33
C GLY A 129 -1.21 1.20 4.77
N TYR A 130 -1.01 1.40 3.46
CA TYR A 130 -1.45 2.63 2.80
C TYR A 130 -2.95 2.85 2.92
N LEU A 131 -3.77 1.84 2.60
CA LEU A 131 -5.22 1.95 2.67
C LEU A 131 -5.65 2.31 4.10
N LEU A 132 -5.05 1.68 5.10
CA LEU A 132 -5.36 1.93 6.50
C LEU A 132 -4.93 3.33 6.95
N ALA A 133 -3.72 3.77 6.59
CA ALA A 133 -3.21 5.11 6.90
C ALA A 133 -4.10 6.20 6.27
N HIS A 134 -4.32 6.10 4.96
CA HIS A 134 -5.08 7.09 4.20
C HIS A 134 -6.55 7.20 4.64
N ASN A 135 -7.14 6.09 5.10
CA ASN A 135 -8.51 6.08 5.57
C ASN A 135 -8.62 6.19 7.10
N PHE A 136 -7.51 6.37 7.83
CA PHE A 136 -7.54 6.35 9.29
C PHE A 136 -8.43 7.46 9.86
N ASP A 137 -8.22 8.70 9.42
CA ASP A 137 -9.04 9.84 9.87
C ASP A 137 -10.49 9.70 9.41
N TYR A 138 -10.70 9.22 8.19
CA TYR A 138 -12.04 8.92 7.69
C TYR A 138 -12.74 7.85 8.54
N LEU A 139 -12.05 6.77 8.92
CA LEU A 139 -12.59 5.72 9.78
C LEU A 139 -12.80 6.21 11.21
N ALA A 140 -11.92 7.05 11.74
CA ALA A 140 -12.03 7.62 13.08
C ALA A 140 -13.22 8.59 13.19
N ILE A 141 -13.46 9.40 12.16
CA ILE A 141 -14.57 10.37 12.15
C ILE A 141 -15.87 9.70 11.73
N ASN A 142 -15.91 8.96 10.63
CA ASN A 142 -17.14 8.32 10.15
C ASN A 142 -17.50 7.07 10.95
N GLY A 143 -16.53 6.41 11.59
CA GLY A 143 -16.82 5.35 12.56
C GLY A 143 -17.63 5.85 13.76
N GLN A 144 -17.49 7.12 14.13
CA GLN A 144 -18.35 7.75 15.14
C GLN A 144 -19.79 7.90 14.63
N LEU A 145 -20.01 8.16 13.34
CA LEU A 145 -21.35 8.18 12.76
C LEU A 145 -22.03 6.81 12.82
N LEU A 146 -21.28 5.71 12.76
CA LEU A 146 -21.86 4.37 12.94
C LEU A 146 -22.50 4.20 14.32
N ILE A 147 -22.01 4.88 15.36
CA ILE A 147 -22.60 4.84 16.70
C ILE A 147 -23.96 5.56 16.71
N HIS A 148 -24.03 6.70 16.01
CA HIS A 148 -25.28 7.42 15.78
C HIS A 148 -26.27 6.57 14.95
N GLN A 149 -25.86 6.03 13.81
CA GLN A 149 -26.71 5.17 12.97
C GLN A 149 -27.10 3.85 13.65
N ALA A 150 -26.25 3.27 14.49
CA ALA A 150 -26.60 2.07 15.27
C ALA A 150 -27.63 2.38 16.35
N SER A 151 -27.70 3.63 16.81
CA SER A 151 -28.71 4.08 17.76
C SER A 151 -30.07 4.18 17.09
N ASP A 152 -30.14 4.78 15.90
CA ASP A 152 -31.37 4.92 15.10
C ASP A 152 -31.21 4.35 13.68
N PRO A 153 -31.21 3.01 13.53
CA PRO A 153 -30.92 2.36 12.24
C PRO A 153 -32.01 2.57 11.19
N PHE A 154 -33.21 3.00 11.60
CA PHE A 154 -34.36 3.22 10.70
C PHE A 154 -34.74 4.70 10.54
N GLY A 155 -34.03 5.63 11.21
CA GLY A 155 -34.35 7.06 11.18
C GLY A 155 -35.69 7.41 11.85
N ASN A 156 -36.18 6.56 12.75
CA ASN A 156 -37.48 6.68 13.39
C ASN A 156 -37.39 7.32 14.79
N GLY A 157 -36.21 7.83 15.18
CA GLY A 157 -35.96 8.38 16.52
C GLY A 157 -35.84 7.30 17.61
N LEU A 158 -35.71 6.03 17.22
CA LEU A 158 -35.38 4.95 18.14
C LEU A 158 -33.99 5.27 18.69
N ASN A 159 -33.89 5.63 19.96
CA ASN A 159 -32.62 6.01 20.59
C ASN A 159 -32.09 4.83 21.40
N ILE A 160 -31.80 3.71 20.72
CA ILE A 160 -31.57 2.41 21.37
C ILE A 160 -30.34 2.45 22.30
N LEU A 161 -29.34 3.26 21.96
CA LEU A 161 -28.09 3.43 22.72
C LEU A 161 -27.97 4.80 23.41
N GLY A 162 -28.99 5.68 23.31
CA GLY A 162 -28.93 7.01 23.89
C GLY A 162 -28.16 8.06 23.07
N THR A 163 -27.50 7.68 21.96
CA THR A 163 -26.54 8.51 21.22
C THR A 163 -27.08 9.15 19.92
N VAL A 164 -28.40 9.30 19.75
CA VAL A 164 -29.01 9.98 18.59
C VAL A 164 -28.52 11.43 18.41
N ASN A 165 -28.13 12.15 19.47
CA ASN A 165 -27.60 13.52 19.35
C ASN A 165 -26.06 13.58 19.38
N TYR A 166 -25.37 12.45 19.16
CA TYR A 166 -23.90 12.42 19.18
C TYR A 166 -23.35 13.10 17.92
N GLU A 167 -22.78 14.29 18.06
CA GLU A 167 -22.03 14.94 16.99
C GLU A 167 -20.62 14.33 16.87
N PRO A 168 -20.19 13.89 15.67
CA PRO A 168 -18.84 13.39 15.47
C PRO A 168 -17.78 14.42 15.85
N ASN A 169 -16.98 14.11 16.85
CA ASN A 169 -15.90 14.99 17.26
C ASN A 169 -14.73 14.85 16.28
N ARG A 170 -14.53 15.87 15.44
CA ARG A 170 -13.40 15.92 14.49
C ARG A 170 -12.04 16.10 15.17
N ASN A 171 -12.01 16.49 16.44
CA ASN A 171 -10.80 16.60 17.28
C ASN A 171 -10.62 15.39 18.21
N LEU A 172 -11.29 14.26 17.97
CA LEU A 172 -11.22 13.09 18.83
C LEU A 172 -9.78 12.56 18.97
N ILE A 173 -9.01 12.58 17.88
CA ILE A 173 -7.63 12.09 17.85
C ILE A 173 -6.71 13.27 17.58
N PRO A 174 -5.76 13.59 18.49
CA PRO A 174 -4.75 14.60 18.22
C PRO A 174 -3.93 14.25 16.98
N THR A 175 -3.63 15.23 16.14
CA THR A 175 -2.82 15.05 14.92
C THR A 175 -1.49 14.36 15.18
N ALA A 176 -0.88 14.61 16.35
CA ALA A 176 0.35 13.93 16.78
C ALA A 176 0.16 12.41 16.91
N VAL A 177 -0.99 11.94 17.40
CA VAL A 177 -1.28 10.50 17.54
C VAL A 177 -1.47 9.85 16.17
N VAL A 178 -2.15 10.52 15.23
CA VAL A 178 -2.29 10.07 13.84
C VAL A 178 -0.91 9.90 13.21
N TRP A 179 -0.03 10.89 13.40
CA TRP A 179 1.33 10.86 12.88
C TRP A 179 2.16 9.69 13.42
N TYR A 180 2.16 9.47 14.75
CA TYR A 180 2.85 8.32 15.34
C TYR A 180 2.27 6.99 14.86
N PHE A 181 0.94 6.91 14.71
CA PHE A 181 0.27 5.73 14.18
C PHE A 181 0.72 5.43 12.74
N GLU A 182 0.74 6.43 11.87
CA GLU A 182 1.21 6.27 10.48
C GLU A 182 2.66 5.80 10.41
N ILE A 183 3.56 6.34 11.25
CA ILE A 183 4.96 5.90 11.31
C ILE A 183 5.06 4.44 11.73
N VAL A 184 4.41 4.06 12.83
CA VAL A 184 4.43 2.67 13.32
C VAL A 184 3.82 1.73 12.29
N LEU A 185 2.75 2.15 11.62
CA LEU A 185 2.10 1.39 10.57
C LEU A 185 3.01 1.19 9.36
N ILE A 186 3.65 2.26 8.86
CA ILE A 186 4.62 2.19 7.75
C ILE A 186 5.73 1.22 8.11
N ILE A 187 6.39 1.39 9.26
CA ILE A 187 7.49 0.52 9.67
C ILE A 187 7.00 -0.93 9.79
N GLY A 188 5.85 -1.16 10.42
CA GLY A 188 5.27 -2.48 10.63
C GLY A 188 4.99 -3.23 9.33
N VAL A 189 4.40 -2.56 8.32
CA VAL A 189 4.10 -3.22 7.03
C VAL A 189 5.35 -3.50 6.21
N HIS A 190 6.40 -2.67 6.32
CA HIS A 190 7.67 -2.92 5.66
C HIS A 190 8.44 -4.06 6.32
N ILE A 191 8.40 -4.17 7.66
CA ILE A 191 8.95 -5.34 8.36
C ILE A 191 8.22 -6.61 7.91
N ALA A 192 6.88 -6.59 7.85
CA ALA A 192 6.10 -7.71 7.34
C ALA A 192 6.47 -8.09 5.89
N ALA A 193 6.70 -7.09 5.03
CA ALA A 193 7.17 -7.29 3.67
C ALA A 193 8.53 -8.01 3.62
N VAL A 194 9.51 -7.55 4.43
CA VAL A 194 10.83 -8.18 4.51
C VAL A 194 10.74 -9.63 5.01
N VAL A 195 9.94 -9.89 6.05
CA VAL A 195 9.75 -11.25 6.60
C VAL A 195 9.12 -12.19 5.57
N LEU A 196 8.13 -11.73 4.80
CA LEU A 196 7.51 -12.51 3.74
C LEU A 196 8.50 -12.84 2.61
N ALA A 197 9.32 -11.87 2.23
CA ALA A 197 10.34 -12.07 1.21
C ALA A 197 11.45 -13.01 1.68
N HIS A 198 11.92 -12.88 2.92
CA HIS A 198 12.87 -13.80 3.55
C HIS A 198 12.37 -15.24 3.49
N GLY A 199 11.11 -15.48 3.89
CA GLY A 199 10.51 -16.80 3.81
C GLY A 199 10.40 -17.36 2.39
N TYR A 200 10.21 -16.51 1.36
CA TYR A 200 10.26 -16.94 -0.03
C TYR A 200 11.69 -17.28 -0.48
N LEU A 201 12.65 -16.39 -0.24
CA LEU A 201 14.04 -16.54 -0.68
C LEU A 201 14.72 -17.74 -0.02
N GLY A 202 14.46 -18.00 1.26
CA GLY A 202 14.95 -19.18 1.96
C GLY A 202 14.43 -20.51 1.41
N ARG A 203 13.27 -20.52 0.73
CA ARG A 203 12.72 -21.75 0.10
C ARG A 203 13.19 -21.96 -1.33
N VAL A 204 13.46 -20.88 -2.05
CA VAL A 204 13.89 -20.94 -3.46
C VAL A 204 15.41 -21.11 -3.58
N ALA A 205 16.18 -20.62 -2.61
CA ALA A 205 17.62 -20.81 -2.58
C ALA A 205 17.99 -22.28 -2.30
N ARG A 206 18.99 -22.81 -3.02
CA ARG A 206 19.50 -24.19 -2.78
C ARG A 206 20.43 -24.26 -1.57
N THR A 207 21.03 -23.15 -1.20
CA THR A 207 21.98 -23.03 -0.09
C THR A 207 21.70 -21.78 0.71
N GLU A 208 22.04 -21.79 2.00
CA GLU A 208 21.91 -20.61 2.87
C GLU A 208 22.69 -19.40 2.33
N SER A 209 23.86 -19.63 1.71
CA SER A 209 24.65 -18.55 1.11
C SER A 209 23.94 -17.90 -0.08
N GLN A 210 23.19 -18.66 -0.90
CA GLN A 210 22.41 -18.09 -1.99
C GLN A 210 21.24 -17.26 -1.45
N GLY A 211 20.52 -17.78 -0.46
CA GLY A 211 19.40 -17.08 0.19
C GLY A 211 19.83 -15.74 0.77
N ARG A 212 20.88 -15.73 1.59
CA ARG A 212 21.44 -14.49 2.18
C ARG A 212 21.89 -13.48 1.14
N ARG A 213 22.49 -13.92 0.03
CA ARG A 213 22.90 -13.03 -1.07
C ARG A 213 21.69 -12.42 -1.78
N ALA A 214 20.66 -13.24 -2.05
CA ALA A 214 19.43 -12.82 -2.70
C ALA A 214 18.65 -11.78 -1.88
N GLU A 215 18.78 -11.81 -0.55
CA GLU A 215 18.09 -10.89 0.35
C GLU A 215 18.63 -9.46 0.32
N TRP A 216 19.94 -9.28 0.11
CA TRP A 216 20.56 -7.95 0.15
C TRP A 216 19.92 -6.93 -0.80
N PRO A 217 19.72 -7.22 -2.10
CA PRO A 217 19.03 -6.30 -2.99
C PRO A 217 17.61 -5.97 -2.54
N TRP A 218 16.89 -6.94 -1.97
CA TRP A 218 15.51 -6.75 -1.52
C TRP A 218 15.43 -5.89 -0.26
N ILE A 219 16.31 -6.14 0.71
CA ILE A 219 16.42 -5.32 1.93
C ILE A 219 16.80 -3.88 1.56
N ALA A 220 17.77 -3.69 0.66
CA ALA A 220 18.16 -2.37 0.20
C ALA A 220 16.99 -1.63 -0.46
N ALA A 221 16.20 -2.31 -1.30
CA ALA A 221 14.99 -1.75 -1.90
C ALA A 221 13.95 -1.35 -0.84
N MET A 222 13.69 -2.22 0.14
CA MET A 222 12.72 -1.98 1.21
C MET A 222 13.14 -0.83 2.14
N VAL A 223 14.43 -0.73 2.48
CA VAL A 223 14.96 0.37 3.28
C VAL A 223 14.86 1.68 2.51
N GLY A 224 15.29 1.72 1.25
CA GLY A 224 15.18 2.91 0.41
C GLY A 224 13.73 3.37 0.24
N TYR A 225 12.80 2.42 0.08
CA TYR A 225 11.38 2.70 -0.01
C TYR A 225 10.83 3.25 1.32
N THR A 226 11.16 2.64 2.45
CA THR A 226 10.77 3.12 3.79
C THR A 226 11.29 4.53 4.06
N MET A 227 12.57 4.80 3.76
CA MET A 227 13.18 6.11 3.91
C MET A 227 12.46 7.16 3.07
N THR A 228 12.15 6.83 1.82
CA THR A 228 11.41 7.73 0.93
C THR A 228 9.99 7.99 1.44
N SER A 229 9.29 6.97 1.92
CA SER A 229 7.94 7.10 2.50
C SER A 229 7.94 7.98 3.75
N LEU A 230 8.87 7.76 4.68
CA LEU A 230 8.98 8.59 5.89
C LEU A 230 9.38 10.02 5.57
N TRP A 231 10.26 10.23 4.57
CA TRP A 231 10.62 11.57 4.12
C TRP A 231 9.44 12.33 3.53
N LEU A 232 8.63 11.67 2.69
CA LEU A 232 7.40 12.26 2.13
C LEU A 232 6.40 12.62 3.23
N LEU A 233 6.25 11.75 4.24
CA LEU A 233 5.38 11.99 5.39
C LEU A 233 5.88 13.16 6.26
N ALA A 234 7.19 13.41 6.32
CA ALA A 234 7.76 14.52 7.07
C ALA A 234 7.62 15.89 6.37
N GLN A 235 7.38 15.94 5.05
CA GLN A 235 7.36 17.21 4.31
C GLN A 235 6.31 18.23 4.79
N PRO A 236 5.05 17.87 5.06
CA PRO A 236 4.04 18.83 5.51
C PRO A 236 4.43 19.50 6.83
N ILE A 237 5.02 18.74 7.76
CA ILE A 237 5.36 19.20 9.12
C ILE A 237 6.52 20.22 9.09
N VAL A 238 7.54 19.97 8.27
CA VAL A 238 8.67 20.91 8.13
C VAL A 238 8.19 22.22 7.52
N GLN A 239 7.25 22.17 6.57
CA GLN A 239 6.71 23.39 5.95
C GLN A 239 5.80 24.18 6.91
N GLU A 240 5.05 23.52 7.80
CA GLU A 240 4.27 24.19 8.85
C GLU A 240 5.16 24.77 9.95
N GLY A 241 6.20 24.04 10.38
CA GLY A 241 7.15 24.52 11.40
C GLY A 241 8.07 25.66 10.94
N ILE A 242 8.21 25.89 9.63
CA ILE A 242 8.94 27.04 9.06
C ILE A 242 8.01 28.27 8.89
N ARG A 243 6.69 28.08 8.90
CA ARG A 243 5.68 29.14 8.70
C ARG A 243 5.01 29.63 9.99
N GLY A 244 5.25 28.97 11.13
CA GLY A 244 4.85 29.42 12.47
C GLY A 244 5.97 30.19 13.16
#